data_AF-K9TPI3-F1
#
_entry.id   AF-K9TPI3-F1
#
_cell.length_a   1.000
_cell.length_b   1.000
_cell.length_c   1.000
_cell.angle_alpha   90.00
_cell.angle_beta   90.00
_cell.angle_gamma   90.00
#
_symmetry.space_group_name_H-M   'P 1'
#
loop_
_entity.id
_entity.type
_entity.pdbx_description
1 polymer ?
#
loop_
_entity_poly.entity_id
_entity_poly.type
_entity_poly.pdbx_seq_one_letter_code
_entity_poly.pdbx_strand_id
1 'polypeptide(L)'
;MAASLQQIADYLDNRAWQYEIDPEHHRIITGVQAENLESFPIVIQLDEDGEFFKLFAPKVLSGISNHPFKELILQTMLCISWETKMLQWEYDPTDGEIRAIIEFPLEDSLLTERQFNRCLSGLIQIVDDIAMPRLKTVMETGKDPGDEDIGERLLLTLQEEAPGLLDLLEKAMQARKKRGILPSDYF
;
A
#
# COMPACT_ATOMS: atom_id res chain seq x y z
N MET A 1 14.84 -14.48 -20.08
CA MET A 1 15.23 -15.41 -18.98
C MET A 1 13.99 -15.59 -18.12
N ALA A 2 13.58 -16.83 -17.87
CA ALA A 2 12.30 -17.12 -17.22
C ALA A 2 12.48 -17.60 -15.77
N ALA A 3 11.64 -17.09 -14.87
CA ALA A 3 11.44 -17.67 -13.55
C ALA A 3 10.57 -18.93 -13.63
N SER A 4 10.60 -19.75 -12.59
CA SER A 4 9.72 -20.92 -12.47
C SER A 4 9.00 -20.97 -11.14
N LEU A 5 7.86 -21.66 -11.08
CA LEU A 5 7.14 -21.86 -9.81
C LEU A 5 8.00 -22.62 -8.79
N GLN A 6 8.81 -23.58 -9.23
CA GLN A 6 9.72 -24.31 -8.35
C GLN A 6 10.73 -23.37 -7.68
N GLN A 7 11.32 -22.45 -8.45
CA GLN A 7 12.24 -21.46 -7.92
C GLN A 7 11.59 -20.57 -6.84
N ILE A 8 10.34 -20.17 -7.05
CA ILE A 8 9.59 -19.36 -6.07
C ILE A 8 9.22 -20.19 -4.83
N ALA A 9 8.84 -21.45 -5.02
CA ALA A 9 8.57 -22.40 -3.94
C ALA A 9 9.81 -22.58 -3.05
N ASP A 10 11.00 -22.76 -3.65
CA ASP A 10 12.26 -22.86 -2.91
C ASP A 10 12.53 -21.61 -2.06
N TYR A 11 12.19 -20.41 -2.56
CA TYR A 11 12.32 -19.16 -1.79
C TYR A 11 11.35 -19.08 -0.60
N LEU A 12 10.14 -19.63 -0.75
CA LEU A 12 9.16 -19.70 0.33
C LEU A 12 9.53 -20.78 1.37
N ASP A 13 10.09 -21.91 0.92
CA ASP A 13 10.61 -22.98 1.78
C ASP A 13 11.75 -22.46 2.67
N ASN A 14 12.67 -21.64 2.12
CA ASN A 14 13.73 -20.99 2.88
C ASN A 14 13.20 -20.06 3.99
N ARG A 15 11.98 -19.53 3.81
CA ARG A 15 11.27 -18.72 4.82
C ARG A 15 10.45 -19.57 5.79
N ALA A 16 10.33 -20.88 5.57
CA ALA A 16 9.39 -21.77 6.26
C ALA A 16 7.93 -21.29 6.17
N TRP A 17 7.53 -20.74 5.01
CA TRP A 17 6.16 -20.28 4.77
C TRP A 17 5.30 -21.38 4.17
N GLN A 18 4.02 -21.39 4.53
CA GLN A 18 3.03 -22.29 3.93
C GLN A 18 2.48 -21.68 2.66
N TYR A 19 2.31 -22.50 1.64
CA TYR A 19 1.77 -22.08 0.35
C TYR A 19 1.07 -23.24 -0.38
N GLU A 20 0.25 -22.89 -1.36
CA GLU A 20 -0.38 -23.78 -2.32
C GLU A 20 0.13 -23.44 -3.72
N ILE A 21 0.55 -24.46 -4.47
CA ILE A 21 0.92 -24.30 -5.89
C ILE A 21 -0.31 -24.59 -6.73
N ASP A 22 -0.63 -23.70 -7.66
CA ASP A 22 -1.68 -23.83 -8.67
C ASP A 22 -1.01 -23.81 -10.06
N PRO A 23 -0.58 -24.99 -10.58
CA PRO A 23 0.11 -25.07 -11.85
C PRO A 23 -0.77 -24.71 -13.04
N GLU A 24 -2.10 -24.89 -12.92
CA GLU A 24 -3.05 -24.58 -13.99
C GLU A 24 -3.06 -23.08 -14.28
N HIS A 25 -3.03 -22.26 -13.24
CA HIS A 25 -3.02 -20.80 -13.36
C HIS A 25 -1.62 -20.19 -13.22
N HIS A 26 -0.56 -20.99 -13.29
CA HIS A 26 0.84 -20.55 -13.20
C HIS A 26 1.12 -19.66 -11.98
N ARG A 27 0.61 -20.05 -10.80
CA ARG A 27 0.72 -19.25 -9.58
C ARG A 27 0.96 -20.05 -8.31
N ILE A 28 1.40 -19.35 -7.27
CA ILE A 28 1.52 -19.81 -5.89
C ILE A 28 0.68 -18.87 -5.01
N ILE A 29 -0.05 -19.44 -4.07
CA ILE A 29 -0.88 -18.70 -3.11
C ILE A 29 -0.32 -18.95 -1.71
N THR A 30 -0.07 -17.87 -0.97
CA THR A 30 0.35 -17.92 0.44
C THR A 30 -0.48 -16.94 1.25
N GLY A 31 -0.43 -17.04 2.58
CA GLY A 31 -1.17 -16.17 3.49
C GLY A 31 -0.23 -15.56 4.53
N VAL A 32 -0.51 -14.31 4.90
CA VAL A 32 0.27 -13.58 5.90
C VAL A 32 -0.64 -13.10 7.02
N GLN A 33 -0.11 -13.08 8.24
CA GLN A 33 -0.78 -12.43 9.36
C GLN A 33 -0.57 -10.91 9.25
N ALA A 34 -1.66 -10.18 9.39
CA ALA A 34 -1.73 -8.74 9.24
C ALA A 34 -2.47 -8.14 10.44
N GLU A 35 -2.13 -6.91 10.81
CA GLU A 35 -2.83 -6.19 11.89
C GLU A 35 -4.10 -5.52 11.37
N ASN A 36 -4.07 -5.03 10.12
CA ASN A 36 -5.16 -4.22 9.56
C ASN A 36 -6.07 -4.98 8.60
N LEU A 37 -5.75 -6.22 8.26
CA LEU A 37 -6.55 -7.08 7.37
C LEU A 37 -6.97 -8.37 8.07
N GLU A 38 -8.26 -8.72 7.98
CA GLU A 38 -8.77 -10.00 8.51
C GLU A 38 -8.21 -11.20 7.73
N SER A 39 -7.99 -11.02 6.43
CA SER A 39 -7.39 -12.01 5.53
C SER A 39 -6.45 -11.30 4.58
N PHE A 40 -5.21 -11.79 4.47
CA PHE A 40 -4.20 -11.22 3.60
C PHE A 40 -3.55 -12.31 2.73
N PRO A 41 -4.29 -12.84 1.73
CA PRO A 41 -3.73 -13.74 0.75
C PRO A 41 -2.76 -12.98 -0.15
N ILE A 42 -1.65 -13.63 -0.48
CA ILE A 42 -0.67 -13.15 -1.46
C ILE A 42 -0.62 -14.17 -2.58
N VAL A 43 -0.79 -13.67 -3.80
CA VAL A 43 -0.68 -14.43 -5.03
C VAL A 43 0.62 -14.06 -5.72
N ILE A 44 1.43 -15.06 -6.01
CA ILE A 44 2.63 -14.94 -6.83
C ILE A 44 2.35 -15.61 -8.17
N GLN A 45 2.35 -14.85 -9.25
CA GLN A 45 2.01 -15.34 -10.58
C GLN A 45 3.13 -15.07 -11.57
N LEU A 46 3.33 -16.01 -12.47
CA LEU A 46 4.25 -15.89 -13.58
C LEU A 46 3.45 -15.84 -14.88
N ASP A 47 3.60 -14.74 -15.61
CA ASP A 47 3.05 -14.56 -16.94
C ASP A 47 4.19 -14.61 -17.98
N GLU A 48 3.82 -14.62 -19.27
CA GLU A 48 4.78 -14.62 -20.39
C GLU A 48 5.82 -15.74 -20.27
N ASP A 49 5.34 -16.98 -20.03
CA ASP A 49 6.17 -18.17 -19.84
C ASP A 49 7.26 -18.01 -18.75
N GLY A 50 6.99 -17.18 -17.74
CA GLY A 50 7.91 -16.90 -16.64
C GLY A 50 8.79 -15.68 -16.85
N GLU A 51 8.64 -14.94 -17.94
CA GLU A 51 9.40 -13.71 -18.21
C GLU A 51 8.76 -12.47 -17.55
N PHE A 52 7.54 -12.58 -17.03
CA PHE A 52 6.87 -11.49 -16.31
C PHE A 52 6.46 -11.93 -14.90
N PHE A 53 7.00 -11.25 -13.89
CA PHE A 53 6.75 -11.56 -12.49
C PHE A 53 5.64 -10.67 -11.92
N LYS A 54 4.66 -11.29 -11.26
CA LYS A 54 3.59 -10.60 -10.52
C LYS A 54 3.51 -11.10 -9.08
N LEU A 55 3.34 -10.16 -8.17
CA LEU A 55 3.10 -10.40 -6.76
C LEU A 55 2.00 -9.45 -6.30
N PHE A 56 0.85 -9.99 -5.91
CA PHE A 56 -0.29 -9.15 -5.55
C PHE A 56 -1.09 -9.70 -4.38
N ALA A 57 -1.77 -8.79 -3.70
CA ALA A 57 -2.80 -9.10 -2.73
C ALA A 57 -4.17 -8.76 -3.33
N PRO A 58 -5.01 -9.78 -3.60
CA PRO A 58 -6.39 -9.55 -3.97
C PRO A 58 -7.21 -9.12 -2.75
N LYS A 59 -8.34 -8.46 -3.02
CA LYS A 59 -9.38 -8.13 -2.04
C LYS A 59 -8.89 -7.38 -0.81
N VAL A 60 -7.93 -6.48 -0.99
CA VAL A 60 -7.46 -5.60 0.09
C VAL A 60 -8.61 -4.75 0.63
N LEU A 61 -9.45 -4.23 -0.27
CA LEU A 61 -10.75 -3.66 0.06
C LEU A 61 -11.81 -4.19 -0.91
N SER A 62 -13.06 -4.20 -0.46
CA SER A 62 -14.22 -4.63 -1.24
C SER A 62 -15.38 -3.66 -1.05
N GLY A 63 -16.32 -3.64 -1.99
CA GLY A 63 -17.51 -2.80 -1.89
C GLY A 63 -17.27 -1.31 -2.15
N ILE A 64 -16.13 -0.95 -2.74
CA ILE A 64 -15.78 0.45 -3.04
C ILE A 64 -16.71 1.07 -4.09
N SER A 65 -17.30 0.26 -4.96
CA SER A 65 -18.23 0.70 -6.01
C SER A 65 -19.38 1.56 -5.48
N ASN A 66 -19.91 1.25 -4.30
CA ASN A 66 -21.04 1.94 -3.68
C ASN A 66 -20.66 2.77 -2.44
N HIS A 67 -19.36 2.93 -2.16
CA HIS A 67 -18.90 3.63 -0.97
C HIS A 67 -19.11 5.16 -1.11
N PRO A 68 -19.66 5.86 -0.10
CA PRO A 68 -19.92 7.31 -0.19
C PRO A 68 -18.65 8.14 -0.45
N PHE A 69 -17.50 7.65 0.00
CA PHE A 69 -16.19 8.29 -0.20
C PHE A 69 -15.35 7.65 -1.31
N LYS A 70 -15.97 6.95 -2.27
CA LYS A 70 -15.25 6.26 -3.35
C LYS A 70 -14.16 7.12 -4.00
N GLU A 71 -14.51 8.32 -4.45
CA GLU A 71 -13.57 9.21 -5.15
C GLU A 71 -12.35 9.55 -4.28
N LEU A 72 -12.56 9.81 -3.00
CA LEU A 72 -11.49 10.11 -2.06
C LEU A 72 -10.63 8.88 -1.77
N ILE A 73 -11.22 7.69 -1.64
CA ILE A 73 -10.47 6.42 -1.49
C ILE A 73 -9.56 6.20 -2.70
N LEU A 74 -10.10 6.35 -3.92
CA LEU A 74 -9.33 6.23 -5.16
C LEU A 74 -8.20 7.27 -5.22
N GLN A 75 -8.48 8.52 -4.87
CA GLN A 75 -7.47 9.58 -4.81
C GLN A 75 -6.38 9.28 -3.78
N THR A 76 -6.75 8.83 -2.57
CA THR A 76 -5.78 8.48 -1.52
C THR A 76 -4.88 7.34 -1.95
N MET A 77 -5.40 6.31 -2.64
CA MET A 77 -4.55 5.25 -3.21
C MET A 77 -3.54 5.80 -4.22
N LEU A 78 -3.92 6.75 -5.06
CA LEU A 78 -2.99 7.40 -5.99
C LEU A 78 -1.90 8.19 -5.25
N CYS A 79 -2.25 8.87 -4.15
CA CYS A 79 -1.27 9.54 -3.28
C CYS A 79 -0.30 8.52 -2.66
N ILE A 80 -0.82 7.42 -2.10
CA ILE A 80 0.01 6.35 -1.53
C ILE A 80 0.93 5.75 -2.59
N SER A 81 0.46 5.53 -3.83
CA SER A 81 1.30 5.06 -4.94
C SER A 81 2.42 6.03 -5.30
N TRP A 82 2.21 7.33 -5.13
CA TRP A 82 3.25 8.35 -5.35
C TRP A 82 4.30 8.36 -4.22
N GLU A 83 3.84 8.19 -2.98
CA GLU A 83 4.68 8.23 -1.78
C GLU A 83 5.48 6.95 -1.58
N THR A 84 4.96 5.82 -2.07
CA THR A 84 5.57 4.49 -1.91
C THR A 84 6.30 4.05 -3.18
N LYS A 85 7.16 3.04 -3.06
CA LYS A 85 7.92 2.49 -4.19
C LYS A 85 7.34 1.16 -4.62
N MET A 86 7.39 0.87 -5.92
CA MET A 86 7.07 -0.42 -6.55
C MET A 86 5.58 -0.78 -6.56
N LEU A 87 4.82 -0.42 -5.52
CA LEU A 87 3.42 -0.82 -5.37
C LEU A 87 2.48 -0.01 -6.28
N GLN A 88 1.60 -0.72 -6.96
CA GLN A 88 0.49 -0.17 -7.70
C GLN A 88 -0.82 -0.59 -7.03
N TRP A 89 -1.80 0.32 -7.03
CA TRP A 89 -3.16 0.05 -6.60
C TRP A 89 -4.05 -0.11 -7.83
N GLU A 90 -4.86 -1.17 -7.84
CA GLU A 90 -5.81 -1.44 -8.90
C GLU A 90 -7.24 -1.43 -8.34
N TYR A 91 -8.16 -0.87 -9.12
CA TYR A 91 -9.60 -0.89 -8.84
C TYR A 91 -10.32 -1.65 -9.94
N ASP A 92 -11.02 -2.71 -9.57
CA ASP A 92 -11.90 -3.44 -10.47
C ASP A 92 -13.28 -2.75 -10.52
N PRO A 93 -13.69 -2.17 -11.65
CA PRO A 93 -14.99 -1.49 -11.76
C PRO A 93 -16.18 -2.45 -11.76
N THR A 94 -15.96 -3.76 -11.96
CA THR A 94 -17.06 -4.73 -12.08
C THR A 94 -17.64 -5.12 -10.73
N ASP A 95 -16.81 -5.27 -9.70
CA ASP A 95 -17.23 -5.64 -8.34
C ASP A 95 -16.80 -4.63 -7.26
N GLY A 96 -15.94 -3.67 -7.61
CA GLY A 96 -15.42 -2.66 -6.70
C GLY A 96 -14.34 -3.18 -5.75
N GLU A 97 -13.63 -4.24 -6.14
CA GLU A 97 -12.45 -4.75 -5.45
C GLU A 97 -11.25 -3.82 -5.62
N ILE A 98 -10.46 -3.68 -4.55
CA ILE A 98 -9.12 -3.08 -4.58
C ILE A 98 -8.07 -4.15 -4.42
N ARG A 99 -7.05 -4.08 -5.28
CA ARG A 99 -5.87 -4.95 -5.24
C ARG A 99 -4.61 -4.10 -5.13
N ALA A 100 -3.60 -4.69 -4.53
CA ALA A 100 -2.26 -4.12 -4.45
C ALA A 100 -1.28 -5.05 -5.16
N ILE A 101 -0.49 -4.53 -6.10
CA ILE A 101 0.38 -5.34 -6.97
C ILE A 101 1.78 -4.74 -7.09
N ILE A 102 2.77 -5.63 -7.14
CA ILE A 102 4.12 -5.36 -7.61
C ILE A 102 4.35 -6.29 -8.79
N GLU A 103 4.71 -5.71 -9.94
CA GLU A 103 4.98 -6.48 -11.15
C GLU A 103 6.11 -5.86 -11.97
N PHE A 104 6.85 -6.70 -12.68
CA PHE A 104 7.91 -6.27 -13.58
C PHE A 104 8.32 -7.39 -14.55
N PRO A 105 8.77 -7.02 -15.77
CA PRO A 105 9.39 -7.97 -16.68
C PRO A 105 10.79 -8.34 -16.17
N LEU A 106 11.16 -9.60 -16.34
CA LEU A 106 12.48 -10.12 -16.01
C LEU A 106 13.46 -9.95 -17.18
N GLU A 107 12.98 -10.08 -18.43
CA GLU A 107 13.80 -9.91 -19.65
C GLU A 107 15.13 -10.70 -19.55
N ASP A 108 16.28 -10.03 -19.55
CA ASP A 108 17.61 -10.64 -19.44
C ASP A 108 18.07 -10.89 -17.99
N SER A 109 17.19 -10.71 -17.01
CA SER A 109 17.49 -10.83 -15.57
C SER A 109 16.89 -12.11 -14.98
N LEU A 110 17.55 -12.63 -13.94
CA LEU A 110 16.99 -13.69 -13.10
C LEU A 110 16.18 -13.07 -11.98
N LEU A 111 15.06 -13.68 -11.62
CA LEU A 111 14.39 -13.39 -10.35
C LEU A 111 15.23 -13.96 -9.20
N THR A 112 16.02 -13.12 -8.54
CA THR A 112 16.80 -13.54 -7.37
C THR A 112 15.92 -13.64 -6.12
N GLU A 113 16.30 -14.52 -5.19
CA GLU A 113 15.65 -14.62 -3.88
C GLU A 113 15.61 -13.27 -3.14
N ARG A 114 16.66 -12.45 -3.29
CA ARG A 114 16.72 -11.11 -2.69
C ARG A 114 15.67 -10.16 -3.28
N GLN A 115 15.47 -10.19 -4.61
CA GLN A 115 14.43 -9.39 -5.26
C GLN A 115 13.04 -9.86 -4.82
N PHE A 116 12.80 -11.17 -4.85
CA PHE A 116 11.55 -11.78 -4.39
C PHE A 116 11.22 -11.36 -2.95
N ASN A 117 12.18 -11.56 -2.02
CA ASN A 117 12.00 -11.23 -0.61
C ASN A 117 11.75 -9.73 -0.38
N ARG A 118 12.40 -8.86 -1.16
CA ARG A 118 12.16 -7.42 -1.10
C ARG A 118 10.76 -7.06 -1.57
N CYS A 119 10.26 -7.68 -2.65
CA CYS A 119 8.90 -7.44 -3.14
C CYS A 119 7.88 -7.97 -2.14
N LEU A 120 8.07 -9.19 -1.63
CA LEU A 120 7.17 -9.83 -0.67
C LEU A 120 7.03 -9.01 0.62
N SER A 121 8.14 -8.71 1.28
CA SER A 121 8.13 -7.91 2.51
C SER A 121 7.65 -6.47 2.25
N GLY A 122 8.02 -5.88 1.10
CA GLY A 122 7.57 -4.54 0.71
C GLY A 122 6.06 -4.46 0.51
N LEU A 123 5.45 -5.43 -0.18
CA LEU A 123 4.00 -5.48 -0.38
C LEU A 123 3.27 -5.58 0.96
N ILE A 124 3.71 -6.48 1.85
CA ILE A 124 3.08 -6.67 3.16
C ILE A 124 3.13 -5.37 3.97
N GLN A 125 4.32 -4.79 4.10
CA GLN A 125 4.54 -3.58 4.89
C GLN A 125 3.75 -2.39 4.33
N ILE A 126 3.81 -2.16 3.01
CA ILE A 126 3.14 -1.00 2.41
C ILE A 126 1.61 -1.14 2.54
N VAL A 127 1.07 -2.33 2.31
CA VAL A 127 -0.37 -2.54 2.42
C VAL A 127 -0.82 -2.45 3.88
N ASP A 128 -0.24 -3.25 4.76
CA ASP A 128 -0.75 -3.42 6.13
C ASP A 128 -0.40 -2.23 7.05
N ASP A 129 0.84 -1.74 7.00
CA ASP A 129 1.34 -0.75 7.96
C ASP A 129 1.10 0.69 7.50
N ILE A 130 1.13 0.93 6.18
CA ILE A 130 1.06 2.29 5.61
C ILE A 130 -0.34 2.56 5.06
N ALA A 131 -0.79 1.74 4.11
CA ALA A 131 -1.98 2.06 3.33
C ALA A 131 -3.28 1.81 4.12
N MET A 132 -3.40 0.66 4.76
CA MET A 132 -4.65 0.26 5.41
C MET A 132 -5.09 1.20 6.55
N PRO A 133 -4.22 1.67 7.47
CA PRO A 133 -4.61 2.64 8.49
C PRO A 133 -5.15 3.95 7.90
N ARG A 134 -4.49 4.46 6.86
CA ARG A 134 -4.88 5.69 6.15
C ARG A 134 -6.19 5.50 5.39
N LEU A 135 -6.34 4.39 4.66
CA LEU A 135 -7.54 4.06 3.90
C LEU A 135 -8.76 3.83 4.82
N LYS A 136 -8.60 3.15 5.96
CA LYS A 136 -9.65 3.01 6.97
C LYS A 136 -10.11 4.37 7.49
N THR A 137 -9.18 5.26 7.80
CA THR A 137 -9.49 6.64 8.24
C THR A 137 -10.30 7.39 7.18
N VAL A 138 -9.93 7.27 5.90
CA VAL A 138 -10.67 7.87 4.78
C VAL A 138 -12.08 7.27 4.67
N MET A 139 -12.21 5.95 4.77
CA MET A 139 -13.48 5.25 4.69
C MET A 139 -14.43 5.66 5.82
N GLU A 140 -13.91 5.88 7.03
CA GLU A 140 -14.71 6.25 8.20
C GLU A 140 -15.07 7.74 8.23
N THR A 141 -14.15 8.61 7.84
CA THR A 141 -14.26 10.06 8.10
C THR A 141 -14.46 10.92 6.84
N GLY A 142 -14.20 10.36 5.66
CA GLY A 142 -14.16 11.13 4.41
C GLY A 142 -13.04 12.15 4.37
N LYS A 143 -11.95 11.94 5.14
CA LYS A 143 -10.76 12.80 5.15
C LYS A 143 -9.50 11.96 5.07
N ASP A 144 -8.60 12.40 4.20
CA ASP A 144 -7.27 11.84 4.09
C ASP A 144 -6.34 12.51 5.12
N PRO A 145 -5.77 11.76 6.09
CA PRO A 145 -4.82 12.32 7.06
C PRO A 145 -3.49 12.74 6.42
N GLY A 146 -3.20 12.31 5.18
CA GLY A 146 -1.93 12.55 4.51
C GLY A 146 -0.82 11.61 5.00
N ASP A 147 0.40 11.87 4.55
CA ASP A 147 1.61 11.23 5.05
C ASP A 147 2.08 11.98 6.31
N GLU A 148 1.88 11.36 7.48
CA GLU A 148 2.29 11.92 8.77
C GLU A 148 3.80 12.17 8.84
N ASP A 149 4.62 11.34 8.18
CA ASP A 149 6.09 11.52 8.14
C ASP A 149 6.48 12.77 7.36
N ILE A 150 5.74 13.13 6.31
CA ILE A 150 5.94 14.41 5.60
C ILE A 150 5.59 15.56 6.54
N GLY A 151 4.50 15.43 7.32
CA GLY A 151 4.12 16.38 8.34
C GLY A 151 5.24 16.61 9.36
N GLU A 152 5.80 15.54 9.92
CA GLU A 152 6.91 15.61 10.88
C GLU A 152 8.19 16.20 10.26
N ARG A 153 8.56 15.76 9.04
CA ARG A 153 9.72 16.33 8.34
C ARG A 153 9.56 17.82 8.09
N LEU A 154 8.37 18.28 7.70
CA LEU A 154 8.07 19.69 7.52
C LEU A 154 8.18 20.46 8.84
N LEU A 155 7.66 19.91 9.94
CA LEU A 155 7.81 20.51 11.27
C LEU A 155 9.28 20.64 11.66
N LEU A 156 10.09 19.59 11.44
CA LEU A 156 11.53 19.62 11.70
C LEU A 156 12.24 20.70 10.85
N THR A 157 11.96 20.78 9.56
CA THR A 157 12.52 21.82 8.69
C THR A 157 12.14 23.23 9.16
N LEU A 158 10.88 23.44 9.57
CA LEU A 158 10.44 24.74 10.09
C LEU A 158 11.14 25.10 11.40
N GLN A 159 11.42 24.12 12.26
CA GLN A 159 12.17 24.35 13.49
C GLN A 159 13.63 24.74 13.24
N GLU A 160 14.27 24.16 12.23
CA GLU A 160 15.66 24.46 11.84
C GLU A 160 15.77 25.83 11.15
N GLU A 161 14.92 26.10 10.16
CA GLU A 161 14.97 27.32 9.34
C GLU A 161 14.39 28.55 10.06
N ALA A 162 13.42 28.34 10.96
CA ALA A 162 12.74 29.42 11.69
C ALA A 162 12.43 29.03 13.15
N PRO A 163 13.45 29.00 14.04
CA PRO A 163 13.27 28.64 15.44
C PRO A 163 12.21 29.50 16.14
N GLY A 164 11.24 28.85 16.79
CA GLY A 164 10.13 29.52 17.51
C GLY A 164 8.89 29.80 16.67
N LEU A 165 8.93 29.55 15.35
CA LEU A 165 7.74 29.65 14.50
C LEU A 165 6.70 28.57 14.84
N LEU A 166 7.16 27.35 15.19
CA LEU A 166 6.27 26.26 15.61
C LEU A 166 5.46 26.63 16.86
N ASP A 167 6.07 27.24 17.87
CA ASP A 167 5.38 27.68 19.09
C ASP A 167 4.30 28.74 18.80
N LEU A 168 4.59 29.64 17.86
CA LEU A 168 3.63 30.65 17.40
C LEU A 168 2.47 30.02 16.65
N LEU A 169 2.74 29.09 15.76
CA LEU A 169 1.73 28.33 15.03
C LEU A 169 0.85 27.53 15.98
N GLU A 170 1.44 26.85 16.97
CA GLU A 170 0.70 26.07 17.95
C GLU A 170 -0.26 26.97 18.77
N LYS A 171 0.24 28.11 19.28
CA LYS A 171 -0.59 29.10 20.00
C LYS A 171 -1.72 29.64 19.11
N ALA A 172 -1.43 29.92 17.84
CA ALA A 172 -2.43 30.40 16.89
C ALA A 172 -3.50 29.33 16.59
N MET A 173 -3.11 28.07 16.41
CA MET A 173 -4.01 26.95 16.21
C MET A 173 -4.89 26.69 17.44
N GLN A 174 -4.31 26.75 18.65
CA GLN A 174 -5.06 26.62 19.90
C GLN A 174 -6.07 27.77 20.07
N ALA A 175 -5.68 29.01 19.76
CA ALA A 175 -6.58 30.17 19.78
C ALA A 175 -7.71 30.02 18.76
N ARG A 176 -7.43 29.49 17.56
CA ARG A 176 -8.41 29.20 16.53
C ARG A 176 -9.40 28.11 16.96
N LYS A 177 -8.90 27.00 17.53
CA LYS A 177 -9.73 25.92 18.07
C LYS A 177 -10.67 26.42 19.17
N LYS A 178 -10.20 27.31 20.06
CA LYS A 178 -11.02 27.98 21.07
C LYS A 178 -12.11 28.88 20.49
N ARG A 179 -11.91 29.40 19.28
CA ARG A 179 -12.88 30.26 18.56
C ARG A 179 -13.88 29.47 17.70
N GLY A 180 -13.70 28.16 17.55
CA GLY A 180 -14.61 27.30 16.79
C GLY A 180 -14.57 27.49 15.26
N ILE A 181 -13.55 28.17 14.71
CA ILE A 181 -13.45 28.48 13.27
C ILE A 181 -12.80 27.30 12.54
N LEU A 182 -13.56 26.58 11.73
CA LEU A 182 -13.09 25.42 10.96
C LEU A 182 -12.48 25.87 9.61
N PRO A 183 -11.67 25.03 8.94
CA PRO A 183 -11.09 25.34 7.63
C PRO A 183 -12.12 25.59 6.52
N SER A 184 -13.36 25.09 6.67
CA SER A 184 -14.46 25.24 5.71
C SER A 184 -15.05 26.64 5.64
N ASP A 185 -14.69 27.55 6.56
CA ASP A 185 -15.27 28.90 6.61
C ASP A 185 -14.58 29.90 5.66
N TYR A 186 -13.57 29.44 4.91
CA TYR A 186 -12.77 30.27 4.00
C TYR A 186 -12.78 29.81 2.53
N PHE A 187 -13.55 28.78 2.18
CA PHE A 187 -13.77 28.33 0.81
C PHE A 187 -15.25 27.97 0.58
#